data_AF-A0A2I0IR35-F1
#
_entry.id   AF-A0A2I0IR35-F1
#
_cell.length_a   1.000
_cell.length_b   1.000
_cell.length_c   1.000
_cell.angle_alpha   90.00
_cell.angle_beta   90.00
_cell.angle_gamma   90.00
#
_symmetry.space_group_name_H-M   'P 1'
#
loop_
_entity.id
_entity.type
_entity.pdbx_description
1 polymer ?
#
loop_
_entity_poly.entity_id
_entity_poly.type
_entity_poly.pdbx_seq_one_letter_code
_entity_poly.pdbx_strand_id
1 'polypeptide(L)'
;MRAVLVDWLVEVAAEYKLLPDTLYLSISHIDRFLSLNALPRHKLQLLGVSSMLISSKYEEISGPHVEDFCYITDNTYTREEVVKMEADILKALKFEVGNPTIKTFLR
;
A
#
# COMPACT_ATOMS: atom_id res chain seq x y z
N MET A 1 6.60 9.24 -11.85
CA MET A 1 5.28 9.09 -11.18
C MET A 1 5.38 8.27 -9.90
N ARG A 2 6.14 7.16 -9.88
CA ARG A 2 6.43 6.41 -8.62
C ARG A 2 6.89 7.32 -7.49
N ALA A 3 7.88 8.19 -7.72
CA ALA A 3 8.39 9.10 -6.68
C ALA A 3 7.29 9.98 -6.06
N VAL A 4 6.39 10.54 -6.88
CA VAL A 4 5.26 11.36 -6.41
C VAL A 4 4.28 10.53 -5.56
N LEU A 5 4.01 9.28 -5.97
CA LEU A 5 3.17 8.38 -5.18
C LEU A 5 3.82 8.05 -3.83
N VAL A 6 5.13 7.75 -3.83
CA VAL A 6 5.87 7.40 -2.61
C VAL A 6 5.95 8.59 -1.65
N ASP A 7 6.20 9.79 -2.16
CA ASP A 7 6.20 11.03 -1.38
C ASP A 7 4.86 11.23 -0.66
N TRP A 8 3.76 11.10 -1.40
CA TRP A 8 2.42 11.16 -0.80
C TRP A 8 2.16 10.03 0.21
N LEU A 9 2.63 8.80 -0.03
CA LEU A 9 2.48 7.69 0.93
C LEU A 9 3.28 7.92 2.23
N VAL A 10 4.36 8.68 2.20
CA VAL A 10 5.09 9.10 3.42
C VAL A 10 4.18 10.00 4.27
N GLU A 11 3.46 10.93 3.64
CA GLU A 11 2.50 11.81 4.33
C GLU A 11 1.35 10.99 4.93
N VAL A 12 0.78 10.05 4.17
CA VAL A 12 -0.29 9.14 4.64
C VAL A 12 0.17 8.31 5.83
N ALA A 13 1.38 7.75 5.77
CA ALA A 13 1.93 6.97 6.87
C ALA A 13 2.15 7.82 8.13
N ALA A 14 2.54 9.09 7.97
CA ALA A 14 2.68 10.02 9.08
C ALA A 14 1.32 10.40 9.69
N GLU A 15 0.31 10.67 8.86
CA GLU A 15 -1.05 11.03 9.29
C GLU A 15 -1.67 9.90 10.12
N TYR A 16 -1.56 8.66 9.66
CA TYR A 16 -2.05 7.47 10.37
C TYR A 16 -1.08 6.90 11.40
N LYS A 17 0.08 7.55 11.61
CA LYS A 17 1.12 7.15 12.57
C LYS A 17 1.54 5.68 12.43
N LEU A 18 1.65 5.22 11.18
CA LEU A 18 2.04 3.85 10.85
C LEU A 18 3.52 3.61 11.15
N LEU A 19 3.87 2.36 11.43
CA LEU A 19 5.25 1.93 11.58
C LEU A 19 6.02 2.13 10.26
N PRO A 20 7.33 2.44 10.33
CA PRO A 20 8.16 2.49 9.13
C PRO A 20 8.15 1.18 8.32
N ASP A 21 8.01 0.04 9.01
CA ASP A 21 7.93 -1.29 8.37
C ASP A 21 6.71 -1.42 7.46
N THR A 22 5.57 -0.89 7.89
CA THR A 22 4.33 -0.80 7.10
C THR A 22 4.58 -0.02 5.81
N LEU A 23 5.22 1.15 5.89
CA LEU A 23 5.56 1.95 4.71
C LEU A 23 6.52 1.21 3.77
N TYR A 24 7.57 0.57 4.30
CA TYR A 24 8.55 -0.13 3.48
C TYR A 24 7.95 -1.35 2.77
N LEU A 25 7.09 -2.12 3.44
CA LEU A 25 6.36 -3.21 2.81
C LEU A 25 5.39 -2.70 1.76
N SER A 26 4.70 -1.58 2.02
CA SER A 26 3.79 -0.97 1.04
C SER A 26 4.52 -0.64 -0.25
N ILE A 27 5.70 -0.02 -0.15
CA ILE A 27 6.55 0.30 -1.30
C ILE A 27 7.02 -0.97 -2.01
N SER A 28 7.42 -2.01 -1.27
CA SER A 28 7.78 -3.31 -1.83
C SER A 28 6.63 -3.94 -2.62
N HIS A 29 5.40 -3.91 -2.09
CA HIS A 29 4.21 -4.45 -2.77
C HIS A 29 3.91 -3.68 -4.05
N ILE A 30 3.98 -2.34 -4.02
CA ILE A 30 3.77 -1.49 -5.20
C ILE A 30 4.77 -1.86 -6.31
N ASP A 31 6.06 -1.93 -5.98
CA ASP A 31 7.11 -2.20 -6.95
C ASP A 31 7.00 -3.61 -7.54
N ARG A 32 6.75 -4.62 -6.70
CA ARG A 32 6.55 -6.00 -7.15
C ARG A 32 5.30 -6.13 -8.01
N PHE A 33 4.21 -5.45 -7.67
CA PHE A 33 2.99 -5.45 -8.46
C PHE A 33 3.20 -4.83 -9.84
N LEU A 34 3.84 -3.64 -9.89
CA LEU A 34 4.12 -2.93 -11.15
C LEU A 34 5.17 -3.64 -12.02
N SER A 35 6.01 -4.48 -11.42
CA SER A 35 6.95 -5.33 -12.17
C SER A 35 6.25 -6.44 -12.96
N LEU A 36 5.04 -6.82 -12.55
CA LEU A 36 4.26 -7.90 -13.18
C LEU A 36 3.06 -7.38 -13.98
N ASN A 37 2.54 -6.19 -13.64
CA ASN A 37 1.30 -5.66 -14.20
C ASN A 37 1.47 -4.21 -14.68
N ALA A 38 1.04 -3.94 -15.91
CA ALA A 38 0.89 -2.59 -16.39
C ALA A 38 -0.40 -1.96 -15.84
N LEU A 39 -0.28 -0.78 -15.23
CA LEU A 39 -1.40 -0.10 -14.58
C LEU A 39 -1.50 1.36 -15.09
N PRO A 40 -2.69 1.84 -15.49
CA PRO A 40 -2.84 3.22 -15.94
C PRO A 40 -2.60 4.20 -14.79
N ARG A 41 -2.07 5.38 -15.13
CA ARG A 41 -1.69 6.44 -14.17
C ARG A 41 -2.78 6.74 -13.13
N HIS A 42 -4.04 6.84 -13.55
CA HIS A 42 -5.15 7.22 -12.67
C HIS A 42 -5.48 6.16 -11.60
N LYS A 43 -4.92 4.94 -11.70
CA LYS A 43 -5.07 3.89 -10.68
C LYS A 43 -3.86 3.78 -9.76
N LEU A 44 -2.79 4.56 -9.96
CA LEU A 44 -1.59 4.46 -9.14
C LEU A 44 -1.85 4.81 -7.66
N GLN A 45 -2.73 5.79 -7.40
CA GLN A 45 -3.11 6.12 -6.03
C GLN A 45 -3.91 4.99 -5.39
N LEU A 46 -4.87 4.39 -6.12
CA LEU A 46 -5.60 3.19 -5.69
C LEU A 46 -4.65 2.02 -5.35
N LEU A 47 -3.67 1.75 -6.21
CA LEU A 47 -2.64 0.75 -5.94
C LEU A 47 -1.87 1.08 -4.64
N GLY A 48 -1.47 2.34 -4.46
CA GLY A 48 -0.73 2.78 -3.28
C GLY A 48 -1.49 2.56 -1.98
N VAL A 49 -2.75 3.03 -1.90
CA VAL A 49 -3.56 2.86 -0.68
C VAL A 49 -3.92 1.40 -0.42
N SER A 50 -4.19 0.60 -1.46
CA SER A 50 -4.44 -0.83 -1.30
C SER A 50 -3.19 -1.60 -0.85
N SER A 51 -2.00 -1.25 -1.35
CA SER A 51 -0.75 -1.82 -0.86
C SER A 51 -0.47 -1.45 0.60
N MET A 52 -0.83 -0.22 1.00
CA MET A 52 -0.68 0.22 2.39
C MET A 52 -1.69 -0.43 3.33
N LEU A 53 -2.91 -0.66 2.88
CA LEU A 53 -3.92 -1.46 3.60
C LEU A 53 -3.44 -2.89 3.85
N ILE A 54 -2.83 -3.54 2.84
CA ILE A 54 -2.27 -4.89 3.01
C ILE A 54 -1.14 -4.88 4.04
N SER A 55 -0.23 -3.91 3.93
CA SER A 55 0.93 -3.80 4.83
C SER A 55 0.51 -3.47 6.25
N SER A 56 -0.50 -2.62 6.43
CA SER A 56 -0.99 -2.25 7.77
C SER A 56 -1.68 -3.43 8.45
N LYS A 57 -2.43 -4.26 7.70
CA LYS A 57 -2.97 -5.52 8.22
C LYS A 57 -1.90 -6.54 8.61
N TYR A 58 -0.69 -6.42 8.03
CA TYR A 58 0.41 -7.37 8.27
C TYR A 58 1.29 -6.96 9.46
N GLU A 59 1.64 -5.67 9.57
CA GLU A 59 2.60 -5.17 10.58
C GLU A 59 1.94 -4.52 11.80
N GLU A 60 0.79 -3.88 11.64
CA GLU A 60 0.17 -3.11 12.74
C GLU A 60 -0.67 -4.01 13.65
N ILE A 61 -0.61 -3.75 14.96
CA ILE A 61 -1.51 -4.39 15.94
C ILE A 61 -2.96 -3.96 15.68
N SER A 62 -3.15 -2.67 15.37
CA SER A 62 -4.44 -2.09 15.00
C SER A 62 -4.23 -1.08 13.88
N GLY A 63 -4.37 -1.54 12.63
CA GLY A 63 -4.23 -0.68 11.45
C GLY A 63 -5.53 0.06 11.08
N PRO A 64 -5.41 1.10 10.22
CA PRO A 64 -6.55 1.80 9.65
C PRO A 64 -7.46 0.86 8.84
N HIS A 65 -8.75 1.21 8.80
CA HIS A 65 -9.76 0.49 8.04
C HIS A 65 -9.82 0.96 6.58
N VAL A 66 -10.55 0.22 5.75
CA VAL A 66 -10.66 0.52 4.31
C VAL A 66 -11.27 1.91 4.08
N GLU A 67 -12.18 2.31 4.96
CA GLU A 67 -12.88 3.58 5.00
C GLU A 67 -11.91 4.75 5.18
N ASP A 68 -10.88 4.58 6.02
CA ASP A 68 -9.86 5.60 6.24
C ASP A 68 -9.08 5.85 4.95
N PHE A 69 -8.69 4.76 4.26
CA PHE A 69 -8.02 4.87 2.96
C PHE A 69 -8.90 5.44 1.85
N CYS A 70 -10.22 5.22 1.90
CA CYS A 70 -11.14 5.90 0.98
C CYS A 70 -11.17 7.40 1.29
N TYR A 71 -11.27 7.76 2.57
CA TYR A 71 -11.32 9.15 3.04
C TYR A 71 -10.08 9.96 2.65
N ILE A 72 -8.86 9.44 2.84
CA ILE A 72 -7.63 10.17 2.51
C ILE A 72 -7.39 10.34 1.00
N THR A 73 -8.11 9.59 0.18
CA THR A 73 -8.15 9.81 -1.27
C THR A 73 -9.24 10.78 -1.70
N ASP A 74 -9.78 11.59 -0.77
CA ASP A 74 -10.94 12.46 -0.98
C ASP A 74 -12.17 11.70 -1.53
N ASN A 75 -12.33 10.43 -1.13
CA ASN A 75 -13.35 9.51 -1.65
C ASN A 75 -13.30 9.35 -3.19
N THR A 76 -12.13 9.52 -3.79
CA THR A 76 -11.91 9.26 -5.23
C THR A 76 -12.19 7.80 -5.58
N TYR A 77 -11.96 6.88 -4.63
CA TYR A 77 -12.20 5.45 -4.79
C TYR A 77 -13.22 4.93 -3.80
N THR A 78 -14.03 3.97 -4.23
CA THR A 78 -14.99 3.31 -3.35
C THR A 78 -14.33 2.16 -2.58
N ARG A 79 -14.96 1.72 -1.50
CA ARG A 79 -14.52 0.55 -0.73
C ARG A 79 -14.33 -0.67 -1.63
N GLU A 80 -15.28 -0.91 -2.53
CA GLU A 80 -15.27 -2.06 -3.43
C GLU A 80 -14.06 -2.02 -4.37
N GLU A 81 -13.66 -0.84 -4.84
CA GLU A 81 -12.48 -0.67 -5.67
C GLU A 81 -11.19 -0.95 -4.89
N VAL A 82 -11.09 -0.45 -3.65
CA VAL A 82 -9.93 -0.68 -2.77
C VAL A 82 -9.79 -2.15 -2.42
N VAL A 83 -10.90 -2.83 -2.07
CA VAL A 83 -10.93 -4.27 -1.76
C VAL A 83 -10.62 -5.11 -2.99
N LYS A 84 -11.12 -4.72 -4.16
CA LYS A 84 -10.80 -5.41 -5.41
C LYS A 84 -9.31 -5.29 -5.74
N MET A 85 -8.75 -4.09 -5.62
CA MET A 85 -7.33 -3.87 -5.85
C MET A 85 -6.47 -4.63 -4.83
N GLU A 86 -6.87 -4.68 -3.55
CA GLU A 86 -6.24 -5.52 -2.54
C GLU A 86 -6.18 -6.99 -2.98
N ALA A 87 -7.30 -7.55 -3.43
CA ALA A 87 -7.35 -8.92 -3.92
C ALA A 87 -6.46 -9.15 -5.14
N ASP A 88 -6.40 -8.19 -6.07
CA ASP A 88 -5.56 -8.26 -7.26
C ASP A 88 -4.06 -8.21 -6.91
N ILE A 89 -3.67 -7.36 -5.94
CA ILE A 89 -2.29 -7.30 -5.42
C ILE A 89 -1.91 -8.65 -4.78
N LEU A 90 -2.74 -9.16 -3.87
CA LEU A 90 -2.46 -10.42 -3.18
C LEU A 90 -2.31 -11.59 -4.16
N LYS A 91 -3.16 -11.66 -5.20
CA LYS A 91 -3.03 -12.67 -6.26
C LYS A 91 -1.75 -12.51 -7.06
N ALA A 92 -1.41 -11.28 -7.47
CA ALA A 92 -0.20 -11.01 -8.24
C ALA A 92 1.08 -11.36 -7.46
N LEU A 93 1.08 -11.10 -6.14
CA LEU A 93 2.18 -11.46 -5.24
C LEU A 93 2.13 -12.91 -4.76
N LYS A 94 1.15 -13.71 -5.21
CA LYS A 94 0.94 -15.11 -4.76
C LYS A 94 0.84 -15.22 -3.23
N PHE A 95 0.28 -14.20 -2.57
CA PHE A 95 0.20 -14.08 -1.11
C PHE A 95 1.56 -14.07 -0.39
N GLU A 96 2.67 -13.88 -1.10
CA GLU A 96 3.99 -13.65 -0.50
C GLU A 96 4.12 -12.19 -0.06
N VAL A 97 3.47 -11.84 1.04
CA VAL A 97 3.38 -10.45 1.55
C VAL A 97 4.61 -10.06 2.37
N GLY A 98 5.24 -11.01 3.05
CA GLY A 98 6.43 -10.79 3.85
C GLY A 98 7.71 -10.88 3.02
N ASN A 99 8.51 -9.81 3.03
CA ASN A 99 9.87 -9.81 2.49
C ASN A 99 10.79 -9.03 3.43
N PRO A 100 12.08 -9.38 3.50
CA PRO A 100 13.03 -8.57 4.26
C PRO A 100 13.03 -7.14 3.72
N THR A 101 12.91 -6.17 4.62
CA THR A 101 12.99 -4.75 4.29
C THR A 101 14.36 -4.21 4.71
N ILE A 102 14.65 -2.96 4.37
CA ILE A 102 15.93 -2.32 4.71
C ILE A 102 16.19 -2.36 6.23
N LYS A 103 15.13 -2.23 7.05
CA LYS A 103 15.23 -2.25 8.51
C LYS A 103 15.73 -3.60 9.05
N THR A 104 15.46 -4.71 8.35
CA THR A 104 15.97 -6.03 8.70
C THR A 104 17.50 -6.07 8.72
N PHE A 105 18.16 -5.28 7.88
CA PHE A 105 19.62 -5.26 7.73
C PHE A 105 20.32 -4.11 8.46
N LEU A 106 19.57 -3.10 8.89
CA LEU A 106 20.11 -1.95 9.64
C LEU A 106 20.09 -2.14 11.16
N ARG A 107 19.42 -3.19 11.65
CA ARG A 107 19.44 -3.62 13.05
C ARG A 107 20.62 -4.52 13.32
#